data_AF-A0A3S0BYQ0-F1
#
_entry.id   AF-A0A3S0BYQ0-F1
#
_cell.length_a   1.000
_cell.length_b   1.000
_cell.length_c   1.000
_cell.angle_alpha   90.00
_cell.angle_beta   90.00
_cell.angle_gamma   90.00
#
_symmetry.space_group_name_H-M   'P 1'
#
loop_
_entity.id
_entity.type
_entity.pdbx_description
1 polymer ?
#
loop_
_entity_poly.entity_id
_entity_poly.type
_entity_poly.pdbx_seq_one_letter_code
_entity_poly.pdbx_strand_id
1 'polypeptide(L)'
;MAADETGQRSKAASPERAFGALNWRARHWLTLLLFLPLSMIVALRGDTGDTANYLEAFKATQDFPWDPLSYYGSFSMEWSFGVLSWLINALSLPSPVLFFVFSFATFYFLSLASTRLGLSLGAIAPYYLGTFFLAQQFLQIRQGLAMGLAFSLLPLVVSRRKGLTPGLCLFATSMVHIVSCLTLVTGWMLSFMQPKPTRRSLTLWSLALVALTVLLARAVMTLDVVSAVGRLADYAADGQYNQELQILAPPNIRAALLIALMLFAVTPRLQDSRAFVALVGMYAVHVGMRFGFYDFAILSGRLSTALSFGEVFILPLLVREHVRNRWLRGFLSGGYLLTHAVATYQVQVPTLIDDYFTPL
;
A
#
# COMPACT_ATOMS: atom_id res chain seq x y z
N MET A 1 -46.83 28.66 42.07
CA MET A 1 -45.76 28.82 43.08
C MET A 1 -45.24 27.42 43.37
N ALA A 2 -44.28 26.90 42.58
CA ALA A 2 -42.83 27.19 42.60
C ALA A 2 -42.13 26.54 43.81
N ALA A 3 -41.38 25.44 43.57
CA ALA A 3 -39.92 25.35 43.80
C ALA A 3 -39.38 23.91 43.52
N ASP A 4 -38.74 23.76 42.35
CA ASP A 4 -37.36 23.26 42.08
C ASP A 4 -36.40 23.12 43.29
N GLU A 5 -35.28 22.38 43.32
CA GLU A 5 -34.50 21.65 42.31
C GLU A 5 -33.32 20.89 42.97
N THR A 6 -32.86 19.86 42.26
CA THR A 6 -31.45 19.47 42.03
C THR A 6 -30.53 19.03 43.18
N GLY A 7 -30.59 17.74 43.49
CA GLY A 7 -29.40 16.99 43.91
C GLY A 7 -28.53 16.59 42.71
N GLN A 8 -27.76 17.53 42.14
CA GLN A 8 -26.74 17.21 41.14
C GLN A 8 -25.47 16.66 41.81
N ARG A 9 -25.34 15.34 41.88
CA ARG A 9 -24.02 14.70 41.99
C ARG A 9 -23.27 14.94 40.68
N SER A 10 -22.25 15.79 40.74
CA SER A 10 -21.19 15.92 39.73
C SER A 10 -20.65 14.54 39.37
N LYS A 11 -21.09 14.00 38.22
CA LYS A 11 -20.43 12.88 37.56
C LYS A 11 -19.19 13.45 36.89
N ALA A 12 -18.05 13.33 37.57
CA ALA A 12 -16.75 13.50 36.92
C ALA A 12 -16.76 12.67 35.63
N ALA A 13 -16.72 13.35 34.49
CA ALA A 13 -16.75 12.71 33.19
C ALA A 13 -15.49 11.84 33.06
N SER A 14 -15.69 10.52 32.93
CA SER A 14 -14.60 9.61 32.60
C SER A 14 -13.86 10.12 31.35
N PRO A 15 -12.52 10.07 31.27
CA PRO A 15 -11.74 10.53 30.13
C PRO A 15 -12.23 9.99 28.78
N GLU A 16 -12.82 8.80 28.79
CA GLU A 16 -13.39 8.12 27.63
C GLU A 16 -14.57 8.85 26.97
N ARG A 17 -15.34 9.64 27.74
CA ARG A 17 -16.43 10.46 27.17
C ARG A 17 -15.91 11.72 26.48
N ALA A 18 -14.76 12.24 26.89
CA ALA A 18 -14.13 13.39 26.26
C ALA A 18 -13.60 13.03 24.84
N PHE A 19 -13.04 11.82 24.66
CA PHE A 19 -12.59 11.35 23.34
C PHE A 19 -13.73 11.01 22.36
N GLY A 20 -14.89 10.59 22.88
CA GLY A 20 -16.09 10.34 22.08
C GLY A 20 -16.75 11.60 21.51
N ALA A 21 -16.50 12.77 22.12
CA ALA A 21 -17.06 14.06 21.73
C ALA A 21 -16.27 14.78 20.61
N LEU A 22 -15.08 14.29 20.26
CA LEU A 22 -14.27 14.89 19.19
C LEU A 22 -14.86 14.58 17.81
N ASN A 23 -15.00 15.62 16.99
CA ASN A 23 -15.38 15.48 15.59
C ASN A 23 -14.40 14.53 14.87
N TRP A 24 -14.86 13.88 13.80
CA TRP A 24 -14.06 12.85 13.13
C TRP A 24 -12.71 13.40 12.63
N ARG A 25 -12.67 14.68 12.22
CA ARG A 25 -11.46 15.35 11.74
C ARG A 25 -10.40 15.45 12.82
N ALA A 26 -10.78 15.82 14.04
CA ALA A 26 -9.85 15.93 15.16
C ALA A 26 -9.34 14.55 15.57
N ARG A 27 -10.19 13.51 15.58
CA ARG A 27 -9.73 12.12 15.81
C ARG A 27 -8.77 11.64 14.73
N HIS A 28 -9.01 12.00 13.47
CA HIS A 28 -8.14 11.68 12.35
C HIS A 28 -6.76 12.34 12.51
N TRP A 29 -6.70 13.64 12.79
CA TRP A 29 -5.45 14.35 13.02
C TRP A 29 -4.71 13.86 14.26
N LEU A 30 -5.40 13.64 15.38
CA LEU A 30 -4.80 13.06 16.59
C LEU A 30 -4.18 11.69 16.31
N THR A 31 -4.86 10.85 15.51
CA THR A 31 -4.30 9.56 15.12
C THR A 31 -3.04 9.75 14.28
N LEU A 32 -3.01 10.68 13.33
CA LEU A 32 -1.82 10.96 12.52
C LEU A 32 -0.64 11.48 13.34
N LEU A 33 -0.89 12.27 14.39
CA LEU A 33 0.17 12.74 15.29
C LEU A 33 0.90 11.57 15.97
N LEU A 34 0.21 10.47 16.28
CA LEU A 34 0.85 9.27 16.83
C LEU A 34 1.80 8.57 15.86
N PHE A 35 1.69 8.86 14.55
CA PHE A 35 2.56 8.33 13.51
C PHE A 35 3.69 9.28 13.12
N LEU A 36 3.78 10.48 13.72
CA LEU A 36 4.91 11.39 13.52
C LEU A 36 6.27 10.74 13.84
N PRO A 37 6.45 10.00 14.95
CA PRO A 37 7.72 9.34 15.22
C PRO A 37 8.13 8.38 14.11
N LEU A 38 7.19 7.63 13.54
CA LEU A 38 7.46 6.71 12.43
C LEU A 38 7.87 7.46 11.16
N SER A 39 7.25 8.60 10.87
CA SER A 39 7.69 9.44 9.76
C SER A 39 9.09 10.04 9.97
N MET A 40 9.46 10.33 11.21
CA MET A 40 10.80 10.81 11.54
C MET A 40 11.88 9.73 11.40
N ILE A 41 11.55 8.46 11.63
CA ILE A 41 12.46 7.34 11.34
C ILE A 41 12.83 7.38 9.84
N VAL A 42 11.86 7.49 8.94
CA VAL A 42 12.17 7.59 7.51
C VAL A 42 12.96 8.87 7.19
N ALA A 43 12.65 9.99 7.85
CA ALA A 43 13.35 11.25 7.64
C ALA A 43 14.84 11.19 7.98
N LEU A 44 15.19 10.45 9.03
CA LEU A 44 16.53 10.38 9.62
C LEU A 44 17.28 9.10 9.23
N ARG A 45 16.87 8.45 8.14
CA ARG A 45 17.52 7.25 7.60
C ARG A 45 18.94 7.55 7.12
N GLY A 46 19.83 6.57 7.27
CA GLY A 46 21.16 6.52 6.68
C GLY A 46 21.18 5.95 5.26
N ASP A 47 22.35 5.45 4.85
CA ASP A 47 22.65 4.90 3.52
C ASP A 47 22.03 3.51 3.25
N THR A 48 20.72 3.42 3.43
CA THR A 48 19.95 2.23 3.04
C THR A 48 19.88 2.12 1.51
N GLY A 49 19.85 0.89 0.98
CA GLY A 49 20.28 0.54 -0.39
C GLY A 49 19.68 1.25 -1.62
N ASP A 50 18.72 2.17 -1.49
CA ASP A 50 18.24 3.02 -2.59
C ASP A 50 18.32 4.54 -2.30
N THR A 51 18.75 4.94 -1.10
CA THR A 51 18.67 6.32 -0.63
C THR A 51 19.62 7.24 -1.39
N ALA A 52 20.80 6.76 -1.78
CA ALA A 52 21.75 7.51 -2.60
C ALA A 52 21.13 8.01 -3.91
N ASN A 53 20.38 7.17 -4.63
CA ASN A 53 19.72 7.55 -5.89
C ASN A 53 18.73 8.71 -5.69
N TYR A 54 17.96 8.67 -4.60
CA TYR A 54 17.00 9.73 -4.28
C TYR A 54 17.67 11.02 -3.81
N LEU A 55 18.81 10.90 -3.11
CA LEU A 55 19.61 12.04 -2.70
C LEU A 55 20.28 12.72 -3.89
N GLU A 56 20.75 11.95 -4.87
CA GLU A 56 21.31 12.47 -6.13
C GLU A 56 20.25 13.23 -6.92
N ALA A 57 19.09 12.62 -7.15
CA ALA A 57 17.96 13.29 -7.81
C ALA A 57 17.50 14.55 -7.05
N PHE A 58 17.57 14.52 -5.72
CA PHE A 58 17.31 15.70 -4.90
C PHE A 58 18.38 16.78 -5.11
N LYS A 59 19.67 16.46 -5.12
CA LYS A 59 20.75 17.45 -5.31
C LYS A 59 20.77 18.03 -6.74
N ALA A 60 20.34 17.26 -7.74
CA ALA A 60 20.38 17.62 -9.15
C ALA A 60 19.23 18.55 -9.62
N THR A 61 18.62 19.35 -8.73
CA THR A 61 17.47 20.20 -9.08
C THR A 61 17.85 21.57 -9.64
N GLN A 62 19.14 21.90 -9.76
CA GLN A 62 19.58 23.21 -10.28
C GLN A 62 19.19 23.39 -11.76
N ASP A 63 19.40 22.35 -12.57
CA ASP A 63 18.98 22.29 -13.98
C ASP A 63 17.75 21.38 -14.14
N PHE A 64 16.67 21.69 -13.39
CA PHE A 64 15.49 20.84 -13.35
C PHE A 64 14.85 20.67 -14.76
N PRO A 65 14.78 19.46 -15.33
CA PRO A 65 14.12 19.25 -16.61
C PRO A 65 12.61 19.32 -16.42
N TRP A 66 12.01 20.38 -16.94
CA TRP A 66 10.56 20.62 -16.88
C TRP A 66 9.75 19.68 -17.77
N ASP A 67 10.39 18.99 -18.72
CA ASP A 67 9.79 17.91 -19.48
C ASP A 67 9.74 16.61 -18.66
N PRO A 68 8.55 16.05 -18.37
CA PRO A 68 8.41 14.83 -17.58
C PRO A 68 9.13 13.61 -18.16
N LEU A 69 9.21 13.49 -19.48
CA LEU A 69 9.86 12.36 -20.14
C LEU A 69 11.38 12.43 -20.01
N SER A 70 11.96 13.61 -20.24
CA SER A 70 13.37 13.89 -20.02
C SER A 70 13.79 13.66 -18.55
N TYR A 71 12.98 14.13 -17.59
CA TYR A 71 13.23 13.87 -16.17
C TYR A 71 13.24 12.37 -15.86
N TYR A 72 12.22 11.64 -16.34
CA TYR A 72 12.12 10.20 -16.12
C TYR A 72 13.28 9.44 -16.78
N GLY A 73 13.72 9.86 -17.97
CA GLY A 73 14.87 9.28 -18.65
C GLY A 73 16.18 9.47 -17.88
N SER A 74 16.33 10.60 -17.17
CA SER A 74 17.56 10.94 -16.44
C SER A 74 17.62 10.28 -15.06
N PHE A 75 16.53 10.35 -14.30
CA PHE A 75 16.51 9.93 -12.89
C PHE A 75 15.77 8.62 -12.65
N SER A 76 15.11 8.07 -13.68
CA SER A 76 14.29 6.86 -13.54
C SER A 76 13.19 6.97 -12.46
N MET A 77 12.75 8.21 -12.18
CA MET A 77 11.77 8.59 -11.17
C MET A 77 10.65 9.43 -11.79
N GLU A 78 9.46 9.36 -11.20
CA GLU A 78 8.32 10.18 -11.63
C GLU A 78 8.61 11.67 -11.45
N TRP A 79 8.19 12.47 -12.44
CA TRP A 79 8.44 13.91 -12.50
C TRP A 79 7.99 14.67 -11.24
N SER A 80 6.91 14.24 -10.57
CA SER A 80 6.44 14.88 -9.34
C SER A 80 7.44 14.78 -8.18
N PHE A 81 8.25 13.71 -8.13
CA PHE A 81 9.33 13.59 -7.15
C PHE A 81 10.36 14.70 -7.35
N GLY A 82 10.69 14.97 -8.61
CA GLY A 82 11.59 16.04 -9.01
C GLY A 82 11.04 17.43 -8.69
N VAL A 83 9.77 17.69 -9.00
CA VAL A 83 9.10 18.96 -8.65
C VAL A 83 9.11 19.21 -7.14
N LEU A 84 8.82 18.19 -6.33
CA LEU A 84 8.85 18.32 -4.88
C LEU A 84 10.28 18.53 -4.35
N SER A 85 11.26 17.84 -4.93
CA SER A 85 12.68 18.03 -4.61
C SER A 85 13.14 19.45 -4.92
N TRP A 86 12.80 19.95 -6.11
CA TRP A 86 13.08 21.33 -6.54
C TRP A 86 12.44 22.35 -5.59
N LEU A 87 11.18 22.16 -5.20
CA LEU A 87 10.49 23.05 -4.28
C LEU A 87 11.17 23.09 -2.90
N ILE A 88 11.56 21.94 -2.35
CA ILE A 88 12.22 21.85 -1.05
C ILE A 88 13.61 22.51 -1.11
N ASN A 89 14.36 22.29 -2.18
CA ASN A 89 15.65 22.97 -2.38
C ASN A 89 15.51 24.48 -2.59
N ALA A 90 14.49 24.93 -3.31
CA ALA A 90 14.21 26.36 -3.49
C ALA A 90 13.94 27.06 -2.15
N LEU A 91 13.44 26.32 -1.15
CA LEU A 91 13.26 26.78 0.23
C LEU A 91 14.50 26.60 1.12
N SER A 92 15.63 26.14 0.57
CA SER A 92 16.86 25.82 1.31
C SER A 92 16.66 24.81 2.43
N LEU A 93 15.72 23.87 2.26
CA LEU A 93 15.43 22.81 3.23
C LEU A 93 16.24 21.54 2.90
N PRO A 94 16.70 20.78 3.90
CA PRO A 94 17.55 19.61 3.67
C PRO A 94 16.72 18.37 3.25
N SER A 95 17.38 17.36 2.66
CA SER A 95 16.74 16.11 2.18
C SER A 95 15.92 15.34 3.23
N PRO A 96 16.22 15.35 4.55
CA PRO A 96 15.33 14.76 5.56
C PRO A 96 13.90 15.31 5.53
N VAL A 97 13.71 16.58 5.11
CA VAL A 97 12.36 17.17 4.97
C VAL A 97 11.60 16.50 3.84
N LEU A 98 12.25 16.21 2.71
CA LEU A 98 11.64 15.46 1.59
C LEU A 98 11.19 14.08 2.05
N PHE A 99 12.08 13.35 2.72
CA PHE A 99 11.80 12.00 3.22
C PHE A 99 10.66 12.00 4.25
N PHE A 100 10.65 12.99 5.16
CA PHE A 100 9.56 13.20 6.10
C PHE A 100 8.22 13.43 5.38
N VAL A 101 8.18 14.31 4.37
CA VAL A 101 6.95 14.63 3.63
C VAL A 101 6.39 13.37 2.96
N PHE A 102 7.23 12.56 2.30
CA PHE A 102 6.80 11.30 1.69
C PHE A 102 6.24 10.31 2.71
N SER A 103 6.93 10.12 3.84
CA SER A 103 6.46 9.18 4.87
C SER A 103 5.18 9.68 5.55
N PHE A 104 5.10 10.96 5.90
CA PHE A 104 3.91 11.55 6.51
C PHE A 104 2.71 11.50 5.57
N ALA A 105 2.90 11.85 4.30
CA ALA A 105 1.85 11.74 3.29
C ALA A 105 1.38 10.29 3.12
N THR A 106 2.27 9.30 3.25
CA THR A 106 1.90 7.88 3.21
C THR A 106 0.90 7.53 4.31
N PHE A 107 1.21 7.87 5.56
CA PHE A 107 0.28 7.64 6.68
C PHE A 107 -1.01 8.44 6.55
N TYR A 108 -0.96 9.67 6.01
CA TYR A 108 -2.14 10.47 5.72
C TYR A 108 -3.09 9.76 4.74
N PHE A 109 -2.59 9.31 3.58
CA PHE A 109 -3.44 8.63 2.60
C PHE A 109 -3.89 7.24 3.05
N LEU A 110 -3.06 6.52 3.81
CA LEU A 110 -3.47 5.28 4.47
C LEU A 110 -4.63 5.50 5.44
N SER A 111 -4.61 6.60 6.20
CA SER A 111 -5.69 6.97 7.11
C SER A 111 -6.98 7.32 6.36
N LEU A 112 -6.87 8.02 5.22
CA LEU A 112 -8.01 8.28 4.34
C LEU A 112 -8.60 6.99 3.76
N ALA A 113 -7.74 6.10 3.26
CA ALA A 113 -8.14 4.80 2.72
C ALA A 113 -8.81 3.93 3.79
N SER A 114 -8.22 3.84 4.98
CA SER A 114 -8.78 3.05 6.09
C SER A 114 -10.16 3.56 6.48
N THR A 115 -10.33 4.89 6.60
CA THR A 115 -11.60 5.50 7.01
C THR A 115 -12.71 5.19 6.01
N ARG A 116 -12.42 5.20 4.70
CA ARG A 116 -13.38 4.83 3.65
C ARG A 116 -13.78 3.35 3.68
N LEU A 117 -12.94 2.49 4.26
CA LEU A 117 -13.21 1.08 4.50
C LEU A 117 -13.74 0.80 5.93
N GLY A 118 -14.01 1.85 6.71
CA GLY A 118 -14.51 1.75 8.08
C GLY A 118 -13.47 1.27 9.10
N LEU A 119 -12.18 1.36 8.79
CA LEU A 119 -11.05 1.00 9.66
C LEU A 119 -10.34 2.25 10.19
N SER A 120 -9.66 2.14 11.34
CA SER A 120 -8.74 3.16 11.82
C SER A 120 -7.32 2.93 11.28
N LEU A 121 -6.51 3.98 11.19
CA LEU A 121 -5.09 3.86 10.84
C LEU A 121 -4.36 2.89 11.77
N GLY A 122 -4.62 2.96 13.08
CA GLY A 122 -4.02 2.03 14.05
C GLY A 122 -4.38 0.56 13.82
N ALA A 123 -5.53 0.25 13.22
CA ALA A 123 -5.91 -1.12 12.91
C ALA A 123 -5.14 -1.68 11.71
N ILE A 124 -4.83 -0.85 10.72
CA ILE A 124 -4.08 -1.24 9.51
C ILE A 124 -2.57 -1.13 9.67
N ALA A 125 -2.11 -0.30 10.61
CA ALA A 125 -0.70 0.03 10.78
C ALA A 125 0.21 -1.19 10.97
N PRO A 126 -0.10 -2.19 11.83
CA PRO A 126 0.77 -3.35 11.96
C PRO A 126 0.97 -4.13 10.65
N TYR A 127 -0.05 -4.17 9.79
CA TYR A 127 0.01 -4.83 8.49
C TYR A 127 0.82 -4.04 7.48
N TYR A 128 0.60 -2.72 7.39
CA TYR A 128 1.41 -1.84 6.55
C TYR A 128 2.88 -1.86 7.00
N LEU A 129 3.11 -1.71 8.30
CA LEU A 129 4.46 -1.66 8.86
C LEU A 129 5.22 -2.94 8.53
N GLY A 130 4.62 -4.10 8.87
CA GLY A 130 5.23 -5.41 8.66
C GLY A 130 5.53 -5.74 7.20
N THR A 131 4.67 -5.35 6.26
CA THR A 131 4.88 -5.72 4.84
C THR A 131 5.71 -4.70 4.06
N PHE A 132 5.63 -3.39 4.37
CA PHE A 132 6.12 -2.34 3.48
C PHE A 132 7.02 -1.28 4.13
N PHE A 133 7.09 -1.21 5.45
CA PHE A 133 7.82 -0.14 6.15
C PHE A 133 9.14 -0.64 6.75
N LEU A 134 9.16 -1.85 7.32
CA LEU A 134 10.28 -2.31 8.14
C LEU A 134 11.61 -2.39 7.37
N ALA A 135 11.57 -2.73 6.08
CA ALA A 135 12.77 -2.77 5.24
C ALA A 135 13.39 -1.38 5.01
N GLN A 136 12.67 -0.30 5.33
CA GLN A 136 13.15 1.08 5.23
C GLN A 136 13.85 1.32 3.88
N GLN A 137 13.26 0.87 2.77
CA GLN A 137 13.70 1.26 1.43
C GLN A 137 12.81 2.42 0.95
N PHE A 138 13.40 3.46 0.36
CA PHE A 138 12.66 4.67 0.07
C PHE A 138 11.71 4.45 -1.12
N LEU A 139 12.07 3.56 -2.05
CA LEU A 139 11.20 3.02 -3.08
C LEU A 139 9.93 2.41 -2.47
N GLN A 140 10.05 1.63 -1.39
CA GLN A 140 8.89 1.02 -0.72
C GLN A 140 8.02 2.09 -0.02
N ILE A 141 8.63 3.12 0.56
CA ILE A 141 7.89 4.26 1.14
C ILE A 141 7.14 5.04 0.05
N ARG A 142 7.80 5.35 -1.08
CA ARG A 142 7.17 6.00 -2.24
C ARG A 142 6.05 5.16 -2.84
N GLN A 143 6.26 3.85 -2.97
CA GLN A 143 5.22 2.91 -3.38
C GLN A 143 4.07 2.88 -2.37
N GLY A 144 4.38 2.92 -1.06
CA GLY A 144 3.41 3.04 0.01
C GLY A 144 2.54 4.29 -0.10
N LEU A 145 3.14 5.45 -0.40
CA LEU A 145 2.40 6.69 -0.69
C LEU A 145 1.44 6.52 -1.87
N ALA A 146 1.97 6.01 -2.98
CA ALA A 146 1.20 5.85 -4.20
C ALA A 146 0.04 4.84 -4.04
N MET A 147 0.30 3.72 -3.35
CA MET A 147 -0.74 2.76 -3.00
C MET A 147 -1.75 3.37 -2.02
N GLY A 148 -1.30 4.06 -0.97
CA GLY A 148 -2.18 4.76 -0.03
C GLY A 148 -3.15 5.70 -0.75
N LEU A 149 -2.63 6.51 -1.69
CA LEU A 149 -3.45 7.38 -2.53
C LEU A 149 -4.43 6.57 -3.39
N ALA A 150 -3.95 5.55 -4.13
CA ALA A 150 -4.78 4.72 -4.99
C ALA A 150 -5.91 4.01 -4.22
N PHE A 151 -5.61 3.36 -3.10
CA PHE A 151 -6.63 2.72 -2.25
C PHE A 151 -7.57 3.73 -1.60
N SER A 152 -7.11 4.96 -1.34
CA SER A 152 -8.02 6.02 -0.89
C SER A 152 -9.03 6.35 -2.01
N LEU A 153 -8.61 6.42 -3.27
CA LEU A 153 -9.48 6.77 -4.40
C LEU A 153 -10.29 5.58 -4.93
N LEU A 154 -9.88 4.36 -4.66
CA LEU A 154 -10.50 3.14 -5.15
C LEU A 154 -12.02 3.06 -4.88
N PRO A 155 -12.56 3.36 -3.67
CA PRO A 155 -14.00 3.39 -3.44
C PRO A 155 -14.75 4.38 -4.34
N LEU A 156 -14.13 5.52 -4.68
CA LEU A 156 -14.70 6.51 -5.59
C LEU A 156 -14.72 5.97 -7.03
N VAL A 157 -13.63 5.35 -7.48
CA VAL A 157 -13.55 4.74 -8.81
C VAL A 157 -14.56 3.59 -8.97
N VAL A 158 -14.70 2.75 -7.94
CA VAL A 158 -15.65 1.63 -7.95
C VAL A 158 -17.11 2.11 -7.93
N SER A 159 -17.42 3.17 -7.18
CA SER A 159 -18.78 3.72 -7.09
C SER A 159 -19.16 4.60 -8.28
N ARG A 160 -18.22 5.41 -8.78
CA ARG A 160 -18.37 6.33 -9.92
C ARG A 160 -17.56 5.85 -11.12
N ARG A 161 -17.82 4.62 -11.54
CA ARG A 161 -17.07 3.91 -12.59
C ARG A 161 -17.22 4.48 -14.02
N LYS A 162 -18.11 5.45 -14.23
CA LYS A 162 -18.37 6.12 -15.52
C LYS A 162 -18.00 7.62 -15.44
N GLY A 163 -17.70 8.23 -16.57
CA GLY A 163 -17.34 9.65 -16.66
C GLY A 163 -15.87 9.93 -16.38
N LEU A 164 -15.53 11.17 -16.03
CA LEU A 164 -14.13 11.61 -15.88
C LEU A 164 -13.47 11.17 -14.57
N THR A 165 -14.23 10.70 -13.57
CA THR A 165 -13.69 10.37 -12.24
C THR A 165 -12.56 9.34 -12.28
N PRO A 166 -12.69 8.16 -12.95
CA PRO A 166 -11.58 7.21 -13.05
C PRO A 166 -10.34 7.81 -13.72
N GLY A 167 -10.52 8.60 -14.79
CA GLY A 167 -9.42 9.26 -15.50
C GLY A 167 -8.67 10.26 -14.64
N LEU A 168 -9.40 11.10 -13.89
CA LEU A 168 -8.80 12.06 -12.95
C LEU A 168 -8.07 11.37 -11.80
N CYS A 169 -8.63 10.29 -11.25
CA CYS A 169 -7.96 9.50 -10.22
C CYS A 169 -6.70 8.83 -10.76
N LEU A 170 -6.75 8.28 -11.99
CA LEU A 170 -5.60 7.66 -12.65
C LEU A 170 -4.47 8.67 -12.85
N PHE A 171 -4.81 9.86 -13.35
CA PHE A 171 -3.87 10.96 -13.51
C PHE A 171 -3.23 11.37 -12.17
N ALA A 172 -4.03 11.53 -11.11
CA ALA A 172 -3.49 11.90 -9.79
C ALA A 172 -2.51 10.84 -9.24
N THR A 173 -2.81 9.55 -9.43
CA THR A 173 -1.95 8.46 -8.97
C THR A 173 -0.68 8.29 -9.81
N SER A 174 -0.78 8.47 -11.14
CA SER A 174 0.36 8.33 -12.05
C SER A 174 1.46 9.34 -11.76
N MET A 175 1.08 10.54 -11.29
CA MET A 175 2.03 11.57 -10.90
C MET A 175 2.93 11.11 -9.76
N VAL A 176 2.43 10.34 -8.78
CA VAL A 176 3.23 9.89 -7.62
C VAL A 176 4.09 8.69 -7.98
N HIS A 177 3.47 7.65 -8.52
CA HIS A 177 4.17 6.45 -8.97
C HIS A 177 3.33 5.69 -10.00
N ILE A 178 3.89 5.37 -11.17
CA ILE A 178 3.15 4.71 -12.26
C ILE A 178 2.56 3.34 -11.85
N VAL A 179 3.19 2.64 -10.91
CA VAL A 179 2.74 1.33 -10.40
C VAL A 179 1.35 1.42 -9.75
N SER A 180 0.97 2.59 -9.21
CA SER A 180 -0.36 2.81 -8.62
C SER A 180 -1.50 2.87 -9.66
N CYS A 181 -1.17 3.11 -10.92
CA CYS A 181 -2.14 3.01 -12.02
C CYS A 181 -2.64 1.58 -12.20
N LEU A 182 -1.78 0.56 -12.03
CA LEU A 182 -2.18 -0.85 -12.09
C LEU A 182 -3.29 -1.11 -11.07
N THR A 183 -3.08 -0.68 -9.82
CA THR A 183 -4.05 -0.79 -8.72
C THR A 183 -5.40 -0.17 -9.07
N LEU A 184 -5.41 1.06 -9.59
CA LEU A 184 -6.67 1.73 -9.97
C LEU A 184 -7.33 1.12 -11.20
N VAL A 185 -6.57 0.77 -12.25
CA VAL A 185 -7.12 0.16 -13.47
C VAL A 185 -7.72 -1.21 -13.14
N THR A 186 -7.01 -2.05 -12.39
CA THR A 186 -7.54 -3.35 -11.94
C THR A 186 -8.81 -3.13 -11.11
N GLY A 187 -8.80 -2.22 -10.14
CA GLY A 187 -9.98 -1.88 -9.35
C GLY A 187 -11.17 -1.40 -10.19
N TRP A 188 -10.91 -0.57 -11.21
CA TRP A 188 -11.90 -0.09 -12.16
C TRP A 188 -12.47 -1.22 -13.01
N MET A 189 -11.64 -2.10 -13.57
CA MET A 189 -12.09 -3.27 -14.34
C MET A 189 -12.94 -4.21 -13.48
N LEU A 190 -12.50 -4.53 -12.27
CA LEU A 190 -13.24 -5.38 -11.33
C LEU A 190 -14.58 -4.77 -10.91
N SER A 191 -14.73 -3.44 -10.98
CA SER A 191 -16.01 -2.77 -10.70
C SER A 191 -17.12 -3.13 -11.71
N PHE A 192 -16.77 -3.66 -12.88
CA PHE A 192 -17.73 -4.12 -13.90
C PHE A 192 -18.11 -5.60 -13.74
N MET A 193 -17.27 -6.39 -13.05
CA MET A 193 -17.37 -7.85 -13.03
C MET A 193 -17.53 -8.38 -11.60
N GLN A 194 -18.46 -7.85 -10.80
CA GLN A 194 -18.62 -8.30 -9.41
C GLN A 194 -19.46 -9.58 -9.32
N PRO A 195 -19.03 -10.59 -8.53
CA PRO A 195 -19.80 -11.80 -8.29
C PRO A 195 -21.06 -11.53 -7.47
N LYS A 196 -21.99 -12.51 -7.45
CA LYS A 196 -23.10 -12.49 -6.49
C LYS A 196 -22.55 -12.55 -5.05
N PRO A 197 -23.21 -11.93 -4.06
CA PRO A 197 -22.75 -11.89 -2.66
C PRO A 197 -22.96 -13.24 -1.97
N THR A 198 -22.21 -14.24 -2.44
CA THR A 198 -22.18 -15.60 -1.90
C THR A 198 -20.75 -16.10 -1.91
N ARG A 199 -20.38 -16.88 -0.88
CA ARG A 199 -19.03 -17.43 -0.77
C ARG A 199 -18.63 -18.26 -2.00
N ARG A 200 -19.55 -19.09 -2.51
CA ARG A 200 -19.31 -19.91 -3.71
C ARG A 200 -19.04 -19.05 -4.94
N SER A 201 -19.86 -18.02 -5.19
CA SER A 201 -19.66 -17.14 -6.35
C SER A 201 -18.37 -16.33 -6.23
N LEU A 202 -18.02 -15.84 -5.05
CA LEU A 202 -16.76 -15.13 -4.82
C LEU A 202 -15.55 -16.05 -5.05
N THR A 203 -15.62 -17.28 -4.53
CA THR A 203 -14.55 -18.28 -4.70
C THR A 203 -14.32 -18.62 -6.17
N LEU A 204 -15.39 -18.96 -6.90
CA LEU A 204 -15.28 -19.30 -8.32
C LEU A 204 -14.79 -18.11 -9.15
N TRP A 205 -15.25 -16.90 -8.82
CA TRP A 205 -14.80 -15.68 -9.47
C TRP A 205 -13.31 -15.39 -9.21
N SER A 206 -12.85 -15.51 -7.96
CA SER A 206 -11.43 -15.35 -7.62
C SER A 206 -10.56 -16.40 -8.30
N LEU A 207 -10.99 -17.66 -8.37
CA LEU A 207 -10.27 -18.71 -9.09
C LEU A 207 -10.20 -18.43 -10.60
N ALA A 208 -11.30 -17.94 -11.19
CA ALA A 208 -11.31 -17.55 -12.59
C ALA A 208 -10.37 -16.37 -12.87
N LEU A 209 -10.31 -15.37 -11.97
CA LEU A 209 -9.34 -14.28 -12.06
C LEU A 209 -7.90 -14.78 -11.98
N VAL A 210 -7.58 -15.65 -11.01
CA VAL A 210 -6.24 -16.27 -10.91
C VAL A 210 -5.88 -16.95 -12.22
N ALA A 211 -6.76 -17.83 -12.73
CA ALA A 211 -6.52 -18.57 -13.97
C ALA A 211 -6.32 -17.62 -15.17
N LEU A 212 -7.20 -16.64 -15.34
CA LEU A 212 -7.11 -15.66 -16.42
C LEU A 212 -5.81 -14.84 -16.34
N THR A 213 -5.42 -14.41 -15.15
CA THR A 213 -4.18 -13.65 -14.95
C THR A 213 -2.94 -14.51 -15.22
N VAL A 214 -2.93 -15.78 -14.82
CA VAL A 214 -1.84 -16.71 -15.18
C VAL A 214 -1.74 -16.85 -16.70
N LEU A 215 -2.87 -17.08 -17.38
CA LEU A 215 -2.89 -17.19 -18.85
C LEU A 215 -2.39 -15.90 -19.52
N LEU A 216 -2.82 -14.74 -19.05
CA LEU A 216 -2.37 -13.45 -19.57
C LEU A 216 -0.87 -13.24 -19.35
N ALA A 217 -0.36 -13.53 -18.14
CA ALA A 217 1.06 -13.43 -17.84
C ALA A 217 1.89 -14.38 -18.73
N ARG A 218 1.42 -15.61 -18.94
CA ARG A 218 2.07 -16.54 -19.88
C ARG A 218 2.05 -16.02 -21.31
N ALA A 219 0.94 -15.44 -21.76
CA ALA A 219 0.87 -14.84 -23.09
C ALA A 219 1.87 -13.67 -23.24
N VAL A 220 2.00 -12.81 -22.23
CA VAL A 220 2.99 -11.71 -22.21
C VAL A 220 4.42 -12.24 -22.34
N MET A 221 4.76 -13.31 -21.63
CA MET A 221 6.08 -13.93 -21.71
C MET A 221 6.31 -14.63 -23.07
N THR A 222 5.34 -15.40 -23.56
CA THR A 222 5.47 -16.15 -24.83
C THR A 222 5.50 -15.24 -26.06
N LEU A 223 4.78 -14.11 -26.03
CA LEU A 223 4.78 -13.12 -27.11
C LEU A 223 5.96 -12.15 -27.03
N ASP A 224 6.87 -12.35 -26.08
CA ASP A 224 8.05 -11.52 -25.84
C ASP A 224 7.74 -10.02 -25.76
N VAL A 225 6.63 -9.68 -25.10
CA VAL A 225 6.25 -8.27 -24.87
C VAL A 225 7.29 -7.56 -23.98
N VAL A 226 8.04 -8.34 -23.19
CA VAL A 226 9.11 -7.85 -22.30
C VAL A 226 10.21 -7.16 -23.09
N SER A 227 10.65 -7.72 -24.22
CA SER A 227 11.70 -7.12 -25.05
C SER A 227 11.26 -5.83 -25.75
N ALA A 228 9.96 -5.68 -26.02
CA ALA A 228 9.39 -4.48 -26.62
C ALA A 228 9.28 -3.28 -25.66
N VAL A 229 9.45 -3.49 -24.35
CA VAL A 229 9.32 -2.45 -23.32
C VAL A 229 10.71 -2.15 -22.75
N GLY A 230 11.33 -1.04 -23.15
CA GLY A 230 12.74 -0.72 -22.87
C GLY A 230 13.20 -1.00 -21.44
N ARG A 231 12.47 -0.50 -20.42
CA ARG A 231 12.85 -0.72 -19.01
C ARG A 231 12.68 -2.16 -18.53
N LEU A 232 11.77 -2.93 -19.11
CA LEU A 232 11.64 -4.36 -18.83
C LEU A 232 12.73 -5.16 -19.53
N ALA A 233 13.17 -4.73 -20.71
CA ALA A 233 14.34 -5.29 -21.40
C ALA A 233 15.62 -5.07 -20.58
N ASP A 234 15.81 -3.88 -19.99
CA ASP A 234 16.93 -3.61 -19.08
C ASP A 234 16.94 -4.57 -17.88
N TYR A 235 15.77 -4.83 -17.29
CA TYR A 235 15.61 -5.79 -16.20
C TYR A 235 15.80 -7.25 -16.62
N ALA A 236 15.43 -7.60 -17.85
CA ALA A 236 15.67 -8.94 -18.39
C ALA A 236 17.16 -9.18 -18.71
N ALA A 237 17.89 -8.13 -19.04
CA ALA A 237 19.34 -8.18 -19.29
C ALA A 237 20.18 -8.27 -18.00
N ASP A 238 19.62 -7.90 -16.85
CA ASP A 238 20.30 -7.96 -15.55
C ASP A 238 20.09 -9.32 -14.87
N GLY A 239 21.19 -10.05 -14.64
CA GLY A 239 21.20 -11.37 -14.01
C GLY A 239 20.71 -11.40 -12.55
N GLN A 240 20.66 -10.27 -11.85
CA GLN A 240 20.03 -10.20 -10.52
C GLN A 240 18.50 -10.18 -10.60
N TYR A 241 17.95 -9.70 -11.71
CA TYR A 241 16.53 -9.42 -11.87
C TYR A 241 15.82 -10.43 -12.78
N ASN A 242 16.57 -11.14 -13.61
CA ASN A 242 16.09 -12.23 -14.48
C ASN A 242 16.17 -13.62 -13.82
N GLN A 243 16.14 -13.69 -12.48
CA GLN A 243 16.16 -14.97 -11.79
C GLN A 243 14.78 -15.64 -11.86
N GLU A 244 14.79 -16.95 -12.11
CA GLU A 244 13.59 -17.76 -12.00
C GLU A 244 13.19 -17.91 -10.52
N LEU A 245 11.95 -17.54 -10.22
CA LEU A 245 11.32 -17.88 -8.94
C LEU A 245 10.68 -19.25 -9.07
N GLN A 246 11.09 -20.18 -8.20
CA GLN A 246 10.39 -21.46 -8.10
C GLN A 246 8.90 -21.22 -7.83
N ILE A 247 8.04 -21.97 -8.52
CA ILE A 247 6.58 -21.90 -8.36
C ILE A 247 6.16 -22.03 -6.89
N LEU A 248 6.85 -22.90 -6.14
CA LEU A 248 6.62 -23.15 -4.71
C LEU A 248 7.53 -22.34 -3.79
N ALA A 249 8.10 -21.23 -4.26
CA ALA A 249 8.83 -20.32 -3.39
C ALA A 249 7.94 -19.84 -2.22
N PRO A 250 8.48 -19.66 -1.00
CA PRO A 250 7.69 -19.27 0.18
C PRO A 250 6.76 -18.05 -0.03
N PRO A 251 7.15 -17.00 -0.77
CA PRO A 251 6.25 -15.89 -1.07
C PRO A 251 5.01 -16.28 -1.89
N ASN A 252 5.13 -17.25 -2.81
CA ASN A 252 4.02 -17.75 -3.61
C ASN A 252 3.08 -18.61 -2.77
N ILE A 253 3.64 -19.47 -1.91
CA ILE A 253 2.88 -20.26 -0.95
C ILE A 253 2.11 -19.33 0.00
N ARG A 254 2.75 -18.29 0.55
CA ARG A 254 2.08 -17.28 1.40
C ARG A 254 0.90 -16.63 0.69
N ALA A 255 1.08 -16.20 -0.56
CA ALA A 255 0.00 -15.57 -1.33
C ALA A 255 -1.18 -16.53 -1.57
N ALA A 256 -0.90 -17.80 -1.91
CA ALA A 256 -1.93 -18.82 -2.10
C ALA A 256 -2.68 -19.15 -0.79
N LEU A 257 -1.97 -19.28 0.33
CA LEU A 257 -2.57 -19.51 1.64
C LEU A 257 -3.40 -18.31 2.10
N LEU A 258 -2.93 -17.09 1.87
CA LEU A 258 -3.66 -15.88 2.24
C LEU A 258 -4.96 -15.73 1.46
N ILE A 259 -4.97 -15.98 0.14
CA ILE A 259 -6.24 -15.93 -0.60
C ILE A 259 -7.20 -17.05 -0.15
N ALA A 260 -6.70 -18.25 0.14
CA ALA A 260 -7.51 -19.33 0.68
C ALA A 260 -8.13 -18.95 2.04
N LEU A 261 -7.34 -18.34 2.93
CA LEU A 261 -7.80 -17.80 4.21
C LEU A 261 -8.87 -16.73 4.01
N MET A 262 -8.67 -15.78 3.09
CA MET A 262 -9.64 -14.72 2.80
C MET A 262 -10.99 -15.29 2.31
N LEU A 263 -10.95 -16.26 1.39
CA LEU A 263 -12.15 -16.92 0.85
C LEU A 263 -12.82 -17.84 1.86
N PHE A 264 -12.08 -18.36 2.84
CA PHE A 264 -12.62 -19.15 3.93
C PHE A 264 -13.29 -18.29 5.00
N ALA A 265 -12.63 -17.21 5.40
CA ALA A 265 -13.05 -16.32 6.49
C ALA A 265 -14.02 -15.22 6.05
N VAL A 266 -14.41 -15.12 4.78
CA VAL A 266 -15.34 -14.07 4.36
C VAL A 266 -16.75 -14.27 4.95
N THR A 267 -17.32 -13.21 5.53
CA THR A 267 -18.71 -13.20 6.05
C THR A 267 -19.69 -12.61 5.03
N PRO A 268 -21.00 -12.90 5.11
CA PRO A 268 -22.01 -12.29 4.23
C PRO A 268 -21.96 -10.75 4.22
N ARG A 269 -21.78 -10.13 5.39
CA ARG A 269 -21.66 -8.66 5.53
C ARG A 269 -20.51 -8.07 4.72
N LEU A 270 -19.38 -8.76 4.65
CA LEU A 270 -18.23 -8.31 3.86
C LEU A 270 -18.47 -8.51 2.35
N GLN A 271 -19.23 -9.55 1.95
CA GLN A 271 -19.56 -9.82 0.55
C GLN A 271 -20.47 -8.74 -0.06
N ASP A 272 -21.28 -8.08 0.77
CA ASP A 272 -22.13 -6.96 0.32
C ASP A 272 -21.32 -5.69 0.01
N SER A 273 -20.10 -5.58 0.56
CA SER A 273 -19.23 -4.43 0.30
C SER A 273 -18.51 -4.60 -1.04
N ARG A 274 -18.92 -3.80 -2.04
CA ARG A 274 -18.27 -3.75 -3.35
C ARG A 274 -16.78 -3.45 -3.28
N ALA A 275 -16.36 -2.62 -2.32
CA ALA A 275 -14.96 -2.29 -2.12
C ALA A 275 -14.18 -3.51 -1.60
N PHE A 276 -14.72 -4.23 -0.60
CA PHE A 276 -14.10 -5.46 -0.09
C PHE A 276 -13.98 -6.54 -1.18
N VAL A 277 -15.04 -6.75 -1.95
CA VAL A 277 -15.03 -7.71 -3.07
C VAL A 277 -13.97 -7.32 -4.12
N ALA A 278 -13.83 -6.03 -4.43
CA ALA A 278 -12.77 -5.55 -5.30
C ALA A 278 -11.38 -5.81 -4.72
N LEU A 279 -11.15 -5.58 -3.43
CA LEU A 279 -9.88 -5.89 -2.76
C LEU A 279 -9.51 -7.38 -2.87
N VAL A 280 -10.47 -8.28 -2.63
CA VAL A 280 -10.27 -9.74 -2.80
C VAL A 280 -9.96 -10.08 -4.25
N GLY A 281 -10.63 -9.44 -5.21
CA GLY A 281 -10.32 -9.62 -6.64
C GLY A 281 -8.93 -9.14 -7.02
N MET A 282 -8.48 -7.99 -6.50
CA MET A 282 -7.12 -7.50 -6.70
C MET A 282 -6.09 -8.47 -6.11
N TYR A 283 -6.37 -9.05 -4.94
CA TYR A 283 -5.53 -10.08 -4.35
C TYR A 283 -5.51 -11.38 -5.18
N ALA A 284 -6.63 -11.74 -5.83
CA ALA A 284 -6.68 -12.85 -6.78
C ALA A 284 -5.80 -12.60 -8.01
N VAL A 285 -5.86 -11.39 -8.58
CA VAL A 285 -4.96 -10.98 -9.68
C VAL A 285 -3.50 -11.01 -9.21
N HIS A 286 -3.19 -10.52 -8.00
CA HIS A 286 -1.85 -10.65 -7.40
C HIS A 286 -1.34 -12.10 -7.42
N VAL A 287 -2.14 -13.03 -6.89
CA VAL A 287 -1.79 -14.47 -6.87
C VAL A 287 -1.56 -14.98 -8.28
N GLY A 288 -2.44 -14.64 -9.23
CA GLY A 288 -2.28 -15.02 -10.63
C GLY A 288 -0.99 -14.46 -11.27
N MET A 289 -0.61 -13.22 -10.97
CA MET A 289 0.65 -12.64 -11.46
C MET A 289 1.87 -13.35 -10.89
N ARG A 290 1.87 -13.70 -9.60
CA ARG A 290 2.98 -14.42 -8.96
C ARG A 290 3.25 -15.77 -9.63
N PHE A 291 2.19 -16.53 -9.91
CA PHE A 291 2.29 -17.84 -10.57
C PHE A 291 2.50 -17.73 -12.07
N GLY A 292 1.98 -16.68 -12.72
CA GLY A 292 2.10 -16.48 -14.16
C GLY A 292 3.51 -16.05 -14.60
N PHE A 293 4.14 -15.15 -13.85
CA PHE A 293 5.50 -14.65 -14.10
C PHE A 293 6.57 -15.39 -13.29
N TYR A 294 6.40 -16.68 -13.01
CA TYR A 294 7.34 -17.45 -12.17
C TYR A 294 8.78 -17.42 -12.71
N ASP A 295 8.94 -17.33 -14.03
CA ASP A 295 10.21 -17.23 -14.75
C ASP A 295 10.79 -15.80 -14.80
N PHE A 296 10.14 -14.79 -14.20
CA PHE A 296 10.65 -13.41 -14.19
C PHE A 296 10.41 -12.71 -12.85
N ALA A 297 11.43 -12.75 -11.97
CA ALA A 297 11.33 -12.34 -10.57
C ALA A 297 10.83 -10.91 -10.36
N ILE A 298 11.26 -9.94 -11.18
CA ILE A 298 10.80 -8.55 -11.04
C ILE A 298 9.29 -8.42 -11.27
N LEU A 299 8.74 -9.04 -12.32
CA LEU A 299 7.30 -8.93 -12.62
C LEU A 299 6.47 -9.71 -11.60
N SER A 300 6.92 -10.91 -11.24
CA SER A 300 6.28 -11.73 -10.19
C SER A 300 6.33 -11.04 -8.82
N GLY A 301 7.41 -10.33 -8.52
CA GLY A 301 7.61 -9.61 -7.26
C GLY A 301 7.01 -8.21 -7.25
N ARG A 302 7.72 -7.24 -7.85
CA ARG A 302 7.46 -5.80 -7.71
C ARG A 302 6.09 -5.39 -8.25
N LEU A 303 5.71 -5.90 -9.43
CA LEU A 303 4.45 -5.54 -10.07
C LEU A 303 3.24 -6.12 -9.33
N SER A 304 3.30 -7.40 -8.96
CA SER A 304 2.23 -8.05 -8.21
C SER A 304 2.02 -7.43 -6.82
N THR A 305 3.09 -6.89 -6.21
CA THR A 305 3.08 -6.33 -4.85
C THR A 305 2.14 -5.11 -4.70
N ALA A 306 1.94 -4.36 -5.78
CA ALA A 306 0.98 -3.25 -5.79
C ALA A 306 -0.46 -3.72 -5.55
N LEU A 307 -0.80 -4.90 -6.06
CA LEU A 307 -2.12 -5.51 -5.88
C LEU A 307 -2.25 -6.23 -4.53
N SER A 308 -1.17 -6.85 -4.03
CA SER A 308 -1.18 -7.45 -2.67
C SER A 308 -1.26 -6.42 -1.56
N PHE A 309 -0.96 -5.14 -1.82
CA PHE A 309 -1.15 -4.07 -0.84
C PHE A 309 -2.57 -4.02 -0.27
N GLY A 310 -3.56 -4.57 -0.98
CA GLY A 310 -4.91 -4.80 -0.46
C GLY A 310 -4.95 -5.60 0.85
N GLU A 311 -3.95 -6.46 1.14
CA GLU A 311 -3.85 -7.24 2.38
C GLU A 311 -3.83 -6.36 3.63
N VAL A 312 -3.25 -5.15 3.53
CA VAL A 312 -3.20 -4.14 4.61
C VAL A 312 -4.60 -3.77 5.09
N PHE A 313 -5.61 -3.88 4.23
CA PHE A 313 -7.01 -3.59 4.55
C PHE A 313 -7.85 -4.85 4.75
N ILE A 314 -7.63 -5.90 3.96
CA ILE A 314 -8.41 -7.14 4.02
C ILE A 314 -8.22 -7.84 5.38
N LEU A 315 -6.98 -8.01 5.82
CA LEU A 315 -6.68 -8.75 7.06
C LEU A 315 -7.32 -8.10 8.30
N PRO A 316 -7.16 -6.79 8.56
CA PRO A 316 -7.82 -6.16 9.71
C PRO A 316 -9.35 -6.16 9.60
N LEU A 317 -9.94 -6.13 8.39
CA LEU A 317 -11.38 -6.32 8.22
C LEU A 317 -11.82 -7.71 8.66
N LEU A 318 -11.13 -8.76 8.19
CA LEU A 318 -11.43 -10.14 8.57
C LEU A 318 -11.27 -10.37 10.07
N VAL A 319 -10.17 -9.88 10.65
CA VAL A 319 -9.90 -9.95 12.10
C VAL A 319 -10.99 -9.23 12.88
N ARG A 320 -11.45 -8.06 12.43
CA ARG A 320 -12.55 -7.32 13.09
C ARG A 320 -13.86 -8.09 13.08
N GLU A 321 -14.20 -8.75 11.98
CA GLU A 321 -15.45 -9.50 11.87
C GLU A 321 -15.47 -10.77 12.75
N HIS A 322 -14.34 -11.46 12.90
CA HIS A 322 -14.27 -12.72 13.66
C HIS A 322 -13.90 -12.53 15.12
N VAL A 323 -13.14 -11.48 15.44
CA VAL A 323 -12.59 -11.25 16.78
C VAL A 323 -13.20 -10.01 17.41
N ARG A 324 -14.21 -10.22 18.25
CA ARG A 324 -14.88 -9.13 18.98
C ARG A 324 -13.94 -8.43 19.97
N ASN A 325 -13.14 -9.20 20.72
CA ASN A 325 -12.25 -8.68 21.76
C ASN A 325 -11.14 -7.80 21.17
N ARG A 326 -11.06 -6.53 21.61
CA ARG A 326 -10.06 -5.56 21.13
C ARG A 326 -8.63 -5.96 21.48
N TRP A 327 -8.42 -6.55 22.66
CA TRP A 327 -7.10 -7.02 23.09
C TRP A 327 -6.59 -8.15 22.20
N LEU A 328 -7.44 -9.14 21.92
CA LEU A 328 -7.07 -10.24 21.04
C LEU A 328 -6.79 -9.75 19.61
N ARG A 329 -7.53 -8.75 19.11
CA ARG A 329 -7.20 -8.10 17.83
C ARG A 329 -5.82 -7.44 17.84
N GLY A 330 -5.50 -6.71 18.92
CA GLY A 330 -4.18 -6.12 19.11
C GLY A 330 -3.08 -7.18 19.15
N PHE A 331 -3.30 -8.27 19.88
CA PHE A 331 -2.37 -9.39 19.96
C PHE A 331 -2.12 -10.05 18.61
N LEU A 332 -3.16 -10.34 17.83
CA LEU A 332 -3.03 -10.93 16.49
C LEU A 332 -2.28 -10.00 15.52
N SER A 333 -2.62 -8.72 15.51
CA SER A 333 -1.93 -7.73 14.67
C SER A 333 -0.48 -7.51 15.11
N GLY A 334 -0.20 -7.55 16.42
CA GLY A 334 1.16 -7.48 16.96
C GLY A 334 1.99 -8.72 16.61
N GLY A 335 1.39 -9.92 16.68
CA GLY A 335 2.02 -11.16 16.23
C GLY A 335 2.34 -11.16 14.74
N TYR A 336 1.45 -10.60 13.90
CA TYR A 336 1.72 -10.38 12.48
C TYR A 336 2.94 -9.49 12.27
N LEU A 337 2.97 -8.32 12.93
CA LEU A 337 4.09 -7.37 12.83
C LEU A 337 5.40 -7.99 13.28
N LEU A 338 5.41 -8.71 14.41
CA LEU A 338 6.62 -9.34 14.94
C LEU A 338 7.16 -10.42 14.00
N THR A 339 6.29 -11.27 13.47
CA THR A 339 6.68 -12.32 12.51
C THR A 339 7.29 -11.71 11.26
N HIS A 340 6.69 -10.63 10.76
CA HIS A 340 7.22 -9.88 9.62
C HIS A 340 8.55 -9.19 9.96
N ALA A 341 8.70 -8.62 11.15
CA ALA A 341 9.95 -8.00 11.56
C ALA A 341 11.10 -9.00 11.62
N VAL A 342 10.86 -10.20 12.16
CA VAL A 342 11.86 -11.27 12.16
C VAL A 342 12.21 -11.66 10.73
N ALA A 343 11.21 -11.89 9.86
CA ALA A 343 11.47 -12.25 8.47
C ALA A 343 12.24 -11.15 7.71
N THR A 344 11.88 -9.88 7.91
CA THR A 344 12.54 -8.76 7.23
C THR A 344 13.98 -8.59 7.71
N TYR A 345 14.21 -8.53 9.02
CA TYR A 345 15.55 -8.25 9.56
C TYR A 345 16.49 -9.44 9.60
N GLN A 346 16.00 -10.67 9.50
CA GLN A 346 16.88 -11.86 9.46
C GLN A 346 17.09 -12.38 8.04
N VAL A 347 16.14 -12.16 7.12
CA VAL A 347 16.16 -12.78 5.79
C VAL A 347 16.20 -11.74 4.66
N GLN A 348 15.39 -10.69 4.72
CA GLN A 348 15.24 -9.78 3.58
C GLN A 348 16.30 -8.68 3.54
N VAL A 349 16.55 -8.02 4.68
CA VAL A 349 17.48 -6.88 4.79
C VAL A 349 18.27 -7.01 6.10
N PRO A 350 19.18 -8.01 6.20
CA PRO A 350 19.91 -8.27 7.44
C PRO A 350 20.89 -7.17 7.84
N THR A 351 21.40 -6.40 6.87
CA THR A 351 22.34 -5.28 7.10
C THR A 351 21.64 -3.97 7.45
N LEU A 352 20.30 -3.94 7.52
CA LEU A 352 19.57 -2.68 7.59
C LEU A 352 19.98 -1.81 8.77
N ILE A 353 20.25 -2.41 9.93
CA ILE A 353 20.61 -1.65 11.12
C ILE A 353 21.93 -0.89 10.89
N ASP A 354 22.92 -1.55 10.29
CA ASP A 354 24.23 -0.95 10.01
C ASP A 354 24.10 0.16 8.95
N ASP A 355 23.38 -0.13 7.86
CA ASP A 355 23.14 0.81 6.77
C ASP A 355 22.36 2.05 7.25
N TYR A 356 21.36 1.84 8.13
CA TYR A 356 20.51 2.92 8.63
C TYR A 356 21.26 3.93 9.49
N PHE A 357 22.28 3.52 10.23
CA PHE A 357 23.09 4.42 11.06
C PHE A 357 24.34 4.95 10.36
N THR A 358 24.56 4.57 9.10
CA THR A 358 25.64 5.10 8.26
C THR A 358 25.22 6.48 7.70
N PRO A 359 26.05 7.54 7.86
CA PRO A 359 25.73 8.87 7.34
C PRO A 359 25.52 8.92 5.81
N LEU A 360 24.59 9.76 5.36
CA LEU A 360 24.25 10.01 3.94
C LEU A 360 25.12 11.06 3.24
#